data_AF-A0A9W8N8D3-F1
#
_entry.id   AF-A0A9W8N8D3-F1
#
_cell.length_a   1.000
_cell.length_b   1.000
_cell.length_c   1.000
_cell.angle_alpha   90.00
_cell.angle_beta   90.00
_cell.angle_gamma   90.00
#
_symmetry.space_group_name_H-M   'P 1'
#
loop_
_entity.id
_entity.type
_entity.pdbx_description
1 polymer ?
#
loop_
_entity_poly.entity_id
_entity_poly.type
_entity_poly.pdbx_seq_one_letter_code
_entity_poly.pdbx_strand_id
1 'polypeptide(L)'
;MSNSRHNNATRAQIYGHVLFAQGAFKNVYEGRYTEGERAGQRCVAKQFKEGWAYEDAYFQAEMNIIHKTQSIIDDWHNTGIINKKVLLNRPDIWESPEGRRSLVEPMIDNFEKWNSNSGWVNTTGGVWSESMQALCHFSYHNSYGELLLCDLQGGCYRDSFVLTDPVILSQTPGTYGLTDMGPEAIKNFFKHHRCGRFCVWNWRTPGVVDAPTIIVQEGTTMARLPTRASRGALTQLGTAPIPVRQGPMVAAPWLTAANHGSRGPYYGLPTRASRNPLSRQPGWYH
;
A
#
# COMPACT_ATOMS: atom_id res chain seq x y z
N MET A 1 -6.15 12.14 -18.72
CA MET A 1 -6.59 10.73 -18.67
C MET A 1 -6.07 10.15 -17.37
N SER A 2 -6.90 9.46 -16.58
CA SER A 2 -6.45 8.89 -15.30
C SER A 2 -5.51 7.72 -15.54
N ASN A 3 -4.45 7.62 -14.73
CA ASN A 3 -3.55 6.48 -14.73
C ASN A 3 -4.12 5.35 -13.87
N SER A 4 -5.30 4.86 -14.24
CA SER A 4 -6.07 3.84 -13.53
C SER A 4 -6.21 2.58 -14.36
N ARG A 5 -6.20 1.41 -13.69
CA ARG A 5 -6.51 0.11 -14.27
C ARG A 5 -7.77 -0.43 -13.60
N HIS A 6 -8.91 -0.21 -14.24
CA HIS A 6 -10.22 -0.58 -13.71
C HIS A 6 -10.52 -2.07 -13.86
N ASN A 7 -11.34 -2.58 -12.95
CA ASN A 7 -11.89 -3.92 -13.01
C ASN A 7 -12.86 -4.08 -14.21
N ASN A 8 -13.95 -3.31 -14.31
CA ASN A 8 -14.94 -3.35 -15.40
C ASN A 8 -15.56 -4.74 -15.73
N ALA A 9 -15.30 -5.74 -14.89
CA ALA A 9 -16.02 -7.00 -14.91
C ALA A 9 -17.27 -6.91 -14.04
N THR A 10 -18.24 -7.78 -14.28
CA THR A 10 -19.46 -7.89 -13.47
C THR A 10 -19.56 -9.21 -12.72
N ARG A 11 -18.74 -10.20 -13.09
CA ARG A 11 -18.71 -11.52 -12.45
C ARG A 11 -17.35 -12.19 -12.60
N ALA A 12 -16.99 -13.01 -11.62
CA ALA A 12 -15.81 -13.87 -11.66
C ALA A 12 -16.07 -15.18 -10.93
N GLN A 13 -15.35 -16.21 -11.34
CA GLN A 13 -15.21 -17.44 -10.57
C GLN A 13 -13.94 -17.33 -9.73
N ILE A 14 -14.09 -17.31 -8.40
CA ILE A 14 -12.97 -17.27 -7.45
C ILE A 14 -12.65 -18.69 -6.97
N TYR A 15 -11.38 -19.08 -7.06
CA TYR A 15 -10.90 -20.42 -6.68
C TYR A 15 -10.59 -20.47 -5.18
N GLY A 16 -11.63 -20.36 -4.34
CA GLY A 16 -11.50 -20.19 -2.88
C GLY A 16 -10.88 -21.35 -2.09
N HIS A 17 -10.49 -22.44 -2.74
CA HIS A 17 -9.90 -23.63 -2.11
C HIS A 17 -8.37 -23.59 -2.03
N VAL A 18 -7.70 -22.67 -2.72
CA VAL A 18 -6.24 -22.48 -2.64
C VAL A 18 -5.93 -21.01 -2.34
N LEU A 19 -5.24 -20.78 -1.22
CA LEU A 19 -4.72 -19.47 -0.88
C LEU A 19 -3.61 -19.12 -1.87
N PHE A 20 -3.89 -18.14 -2.73
CA PHE A 20 -2.89 -17.66 -3.69
C PHE A 20 -1.78 -16.91 -2.96
N ALA A 21 -2.14 -16.07 -2.00
CA ALA A 21 -1.21 -15.33 -1.18
C ALA A 21 -1.86 -14.82 0.11
N GLN A 22 -1.04 -14.39 1.08
CA GLN A 22 -1.50 -13.87 2.35
C GLN A 22 -0.74 -12.60 2.75
N GLY A 23 -1.48 -11.56 3.10
CA GLY A 23 -0.97 -10.36 3.75
C GLY A 23 -1.13 -10.40 5.27
N ALA A 24 -0.76 -9.33 5.96
CA ALA A 24 -1.03 -9.18 7.40
C ALA A 24 -2.54 -9.28 7.70
N PHE A 25 -3.36 -8.56 6.93
CA PHE A 25 -4.81 -8.39 7.19
C PHE A 25 -5.71 -9.15 6.21
N LYS A 26 -5.20 -9.49 5.02
CA LYS A 26 -6.01 -10.02 3.91
C LYS A 26 -5.51 -11.40 3.46
N ASN A 27 -6.44 -12.30 3.17
CA ASN A 27 -6.21 -13.50 2.38
C ASN A 27 -6.51 -13.17 0.92
N VAL A 28 -5.74 -13.74 -0.01
CA VAL A 28 -5.94 -13.49 -1.43
C VAL A 28 -6.12 -14.79 -2.18
N TYR A 29 -7.16 -14.81 -3.00
CA TYR A 29 -7.57 -15.95 -3.80
C TYR A 29 -7.50 -15.57 -5.26
N GLU A 30 -6.99 -16.48 -6.09
CA GLU A 30 -7.01 -16.31 -7.54
C GLU A 30 -8.40 -16.61 -8.08
N GLY A 31 -8.74 -16.00 -9.21
CA GLY A 31 -9.94 -16.31 -9.97
C GLY A 31 -9.81 -15.95 -11.44
N ARG A 32 -10.92 -16.09 -12.15
CA ARG A 32 -11.07 -15.66 -13.54
C ARG A 32 -12.39 -14.94 -13.71
N TYR A 33 -12.37 -13.78 -14.35
CA TYR A 33 -13.58 -13.07 -14.72
C TYR A 33 -14.41 -13.91 -15.70
N THR A 34 -15.72 -13.96 -15.49
CA THR A 34 -16.65 -14.72 -16.33
C THR A 34 -17.58 -13.82 -17.15
N GLU A 35 -17.79 -12.57 -16.73
CA GLU A 35 -18.64 -11.59 -17.42
C GLU A 35 -18.06 -10.17 -17.36
N GLY A 36 -18.47 -9.31 -18.29
CA GLY A 36 -17.99 -7.93 -18.45
C GLY A 36 -16.76 -7.80 -19.34
N GLU A 37 -16.15 -6.61 -19.39
CA GLU A 37 -15.08 -6.27 -20.36
C GLU A 37 -13.81 -7.12 -20.21
N ARG A 38 -13.62 -7.73 -19.02
CA ARG A 38 -12.47 -8.58 -18.71
C ARG A 38 -12.77 -10.07 -18.73
N ALA A 39 -13.92 -10.51 -19.24
CA ALA A 39 -14.27 -11.92 -19.31
C ALA A 39 -13.11 -12.77 -19.87
N GLY A 40 -12.78 -13.86 -19.17
CA GLY A 40 -11.66 -14.74 -19.49
C GLY A 40 -10.30 -14.29 -18.92
N GLN A 41 -10.13 -13.07 -18.41
CA GLN A 41 -8.87 -12.62 -17.79
C GLN A 41 -8.75 -13.09 -16.32
N ARG A 42 -7.51 -13.25 -15.83
CA ARG A 42 -7.24 -13.61 -14.43
C ARG A 42 -7.51 -12.43 -13.49
N CYS A 43 -8.01 -12.73 -12.30
CA CYS A 43 -8.28 -11.75 -11.24
C CYS A 43 -7.81 -12.28 -9.89
N VAL A 44 -7.81 -11.40 -8.89
CA VAL A 44 -7.67 -11.79 -7.49
C VAL A 44 -8.83 -11.22 -6.68
N ALA A 45 -9.27 -11.98 -5.68
CA ALA A 45 -10.20 -11.53 -4.65
C ALA A 45 -9.47 -11.47 -3.31
N LYS A 46 -9.45 -10.28 -2.70
CA LYS A 46 -8.81 -10.05 -1.41
C LYS A 46 -9.88 -9.94 -0.33
N GLN A 47 -9.85 -10.88 0.60
CA GLN A 47 -10.78 -10.95 1.72
C GLN A 47 -10.05 -10.61 2.99
N PHE A 48 -10.67 -9.82 3.87
CA PHE A 48 -10.14 -9.65 5.23
C PHE A 48 -10.18 -10.99 5.97
N LYS A 49 -9.20 -11.23 6.85
CA LYS A 49 -9.19 -12.44 7.68
C LYS A 49 -10.38 -12.41 8.66
N GLU A 50 -10.84 -13.57 9.13
CA GLU A 50 -11.93 -13.65 10.09
C GLU A 50 -11.56 -12.99 11.44
N GLY A 51 -12.53 -12.38 12.12
CA GLY A 51 -12.35 -11.77 13.46
C GLY A 51 -12.19 -10.24 13.49
N TRP A 52 -12.31 -9.55 12.35
CA TRP A 52 -12.24 -8.08 12.29
C TRP A 52 -13.64 -7.49 12.31
N ALA A 53 -14.10 -7.05 13.48
CA ALA A 53 -15.50 -6.68 13.78
C ALA A 53 -16.08 -5.42 13.06
N TYR A 54 -15.42 -4.89 12.02
CA TYR A 54 -15.80 -3.61 11.38
C TYR A 54 -15.53 -3.59 9.86
N GLU A 55 -15.92 -4.64 9.12
CA GLU A 55 -15.64 -4.77 7.68
C GLU A 55 -16.03 -3.54 6.84
N ASP A 56 -17.19 -2.92 7.08
CA ASP A 56 -17.65 -1.75 6.30
C ASP A 56 -16.67 -0.58 6.35
N ALA A 57 -16.22 -0.24 7.56
CA ALA A 57 -15.27 0.84 7.79
C ALA A 57 -13.93 0.55 7.08
N TYR A 58 -13.53 -0.72 7.01
CA TYR A 58 -12.29 -1.12 6.33
C TYR A 58 -12.39 -1.00 4.81
N PHE A 59 -13.48 -1.50 4.21
CA PHE A 59 -13.66 -1.35 2.77
C PHE A 59 -13.74 0.13 2.37
N GLN A 60 -14.45 0.95 3.15
CA GLN A 60 -14.50 2.39 2.91
C GLN A 60 -13.13 3.06 3.07
N ALA A 61 -12.38 2.72 4.11
CA ALA A 61 -11.02 3.21 4.31
C ALA A 61 -10.12 2.84 3.13
N GLU A 62 -10.20 1.59 2.64
CA GLU A 62 -9.44 1.15 1.46
C GLU A 62 -9.79 1.98 0.23
N MET A 63 -11.09 2.18 -0.05
CA MET A 63 -11.50 3.00 -1.20
C MET A 63 -10.99 4.44 -1.09
N ASN A 64 -10.95 5.01 0.12
CA ASN A 64 -10.39 6.34 0.35
C ASN A 64 -8.87 6.38 0.06
N ILE A 65 -8.13 5.34 0.46
CA ILE A 65 -6.71 5.18 0.14
C ILE A 65 -6.51 5.09 -1.37
N ILE A 66 -7.31 4.28 -2.07
CA ILE A 66 -7.27 4.14 -3.54
C ILE A 66 -7.54 5.48 -4.23
N HIS A 67 -8.55 6.23 -3.79
CA HIS A 67 -8.87 7.55 -4.33
C HIS A 67 -7.72 8.54 -4.15
N LYS A 68 -7.15 8.59 -2.94
CA LYS A 68 -6.05 9.51 -2.67
C LYS A 68 -4.78 9.13 -3.41
N THR A 69 -4.48 7.83 -3.49
CA THR A 69 -3.35 7.31 -4.28
C THR A 69 -3.51 7.63 -5.76
N GLN A 70 -4.72 7.50 -6.33
CA GLN A 70 -4.98 7.86 -7.71
C GLN A 70 -4.62 9.34 -7.98
N SER A 71 -5.06 10.25 -7.11
CA SER A 71 -4.72 11.68 -7.22
C SER A 71 -3.20 11.91 -7.20
N ILE A 72 -2.47 11.22 -6.32
CA ILE A 72 -1.01 11.35 -6.22
C ILE A 72 -0.32 10.83 -7.49
N ILE A 73 -0.78 9.71 -8.04
CA ILE A 73 -0.23 9.12 -9.26
C ILE A 73 -0.49 10.01 -10.48
N ASP A 74 -1.68 10.61 -10.58
CA ASP A 74 -2.01 11.52 -11.67
C ASP A 74 -1.18 12.81 -11.56
N ASP A 75 -1.00 13.36 -10.37
CA ASP A 75 -0.11 14.51 -10.13
C ASP A 75 1.35 14.16 -10.47
N TRP A 76 1.82 12.98 -10.06
CA TRP A 76 3.15 12.47 -10.40
C TRP A 76 3.34 12.37 -11.91
N HIS A 77 2.36 11.82 -12.63
CA HIS A 77 2.41 11.71 -14.08
C HIS A 77 2.54 13.10 -14.74
N ASN A 78 1.81 14.09 -14.23
CA ASN A 78 1.85 15.46 -14.73
C ASN A 78 3.21 16.15 -14.51
N THR A 79 4.05 15.66 -13.59
CA THR A 79 5.41 16.19 -13.41
C THR A 79 6.35 15.85 -14.58
N GLY A 80 6.06 14.78 -15.32
CA GLY A 80 6.95 14.29 -16.38
C GLY A 80 8.30 13.75 -15.90
N ILE A 81 8.53 13.53 -14.59
CA ILE A 81 9.83 13.11 -14.04
C ILE A 81 10.33 11.78 -14.64
N ILE A 82 9.39 10.86 -14.92
CA ILE A 82 9.67 9.60 -15.61
C ILE A 82 8.83 9.50 -16.89
N ASN A 83 9.38 8.80 -17.89
CA ASN A 83 8.69 8.52 -19.15
C ASN A 83 7.80 7.27 -19.12
N LYS A 84 7.73 6.57 -17.99
CA LYS A 84 6.89 5.37 -17.82
C LYS A 84 5.62 5.71 -17.07
N LYS A 85 4.55 4.98 -17.38
CA LYS A 85 3.28 5.14 -16.67
C LYS A 85 3.32 4.41 -15.34
N VAL A 86 2.71 5.00 -14.31
CA VAL A 86 2.40 4.31 -13.06
C VAL A 86 0.90 4.16 -13.04
N LEU A 87 0.39 2.94 -13.16
CA LEU A 87 -1.06 2.66 -13.13
C LEU A 87 -1.45 2.16 -11.75
N LEU A 88 -2.63 2.53 -11.26
CA LEU A 88 -3.20 1.96 -10.04
C LEU A 88 -4.29 0.94 -10.37
N ASN A 89 -4.17 -0.29 -9.85
CA ASN A 89 -5.30 -1.21 -9.80
C ASN A 89 -6.43 -0.58 -8.98
N ARG A 90 -7.61 -0.45 -9.59
CA ARG A 90 -8.81 -0.01 -8.90
C ARG A 90 -9.72 -1.21 -8.62
N PRO A 91 -9.69 -1.77 -7.40
CA PRO A 91 -10.59 -2.86 -7.03
C PRO A 91 -12.03 -2.37 -6.93
N ASP A 92 -12.96 -3.32 -7.12
CA ASP A 92 -14.36 -3.15 -6.74
C ASP A 92 -14.67 -4.04 -5.53
N ILE A 93 -15.64 -3.63 -4.71
CA ILE A 93 -16.15 -4.43 -3.59
C ILE A 93 -17.23 -5.36 -4.11
N TRP A 94 -16.97 -6.67 -4.05
CA TRP A 94 -17.93 -7.70 -4.47
C TRP A 94 -18.30 -8.58 -3.29
N GLU A 95 -19.55 -9.05 -3.29
CA GLU A 95 -20.10 -9.95 -2.27
C GLU A 95 -20.39 -11.33 -2.89
N SER A 96 -19.98 -12.40 -2.21
CA SER A 96 -20.29 -13.76 -2.60
C SER A 96 -21.71 -14.15 -2.19
N PRO A 97 -22.31 -15.22 -2.76
CA PRO A 97 -23.62 -15.71 -2.33
C PRO A 97 -23.70 -16.05 -0.83
N GLU A 98 -22.58 -16.38 -0.20
CA GLU A 98 -22.46 -16.67 1.23
C GLU A 98 -22.30 -15.40 2.09
N GLY A 99 -22.44 -14.21 1.49
CA GLY A 99 -22.35 -12.91 2.18
C GLY A 99 -20.92 -12.45 2.47
N ARG A 100 -19.90 -13.11 1.91
CA ARG A 100 -18.50 -12.72 2.12
C ARG A 100 -18.08 -11.65 1.13
N ARG A 101 -17.60 -10.51 1.63
CA ARG A 101 -17.13 -9.41 0.79
C ARG A 101 -15.64 -9.49 0.50
N SER A 102 -15.27 -8.99 -0.67
CA SER A 102 -13.89 -8.99 -1.14
C SER A 102 -13.60 -7.79 -2.05
N LEU A 103 -12.35 -7.35 -2.04
CA LEU A 103 -11.82 -6.44 -3.04
C LEU A 103 -11.38 -7.27 -4.25
N VAL A 104 -12.06 -7.11 -5.38
CA VAL A 104 -11.76 -7.83 -6.61
C VAL A 104 -11.05 -6.90 -7.58
N GLU A 105 -9.88 -7.33 -8.06
CA GLU A 105 -9.07 -6.55 -9.00
C GLU A 105 -8.37 -7.44 -10.03
N PRO A 106 -7.94 -6.86 -11.17
CA PRO A 106 -7.26 -7.63 -12.20
C PRO A 106 -5.92 -8.16 -11.69
N MET A 107 -5.57 -9.37 -12.09
CA MET A 107 -4.30 -10.01 -11.72
C MET A 107 -3.11 -9.14 -12.15
N ILE A 108 -2.05 -9.15 -11.35
CA ILE A 108 -0.78 -8.49 -11.64
C ILE A 108 0.28 -9.57 -11.79
N ASP A 109 0.95 -9.62 -12.94
CA ASP A 109 2.13 -10.45 -13.15
C ASP A 109 3.42 -9.65 -12.83
N ASN A 110 4.56 -10.34 -12.74
CA ASN A 110 5.88 -9.76 -12.42
C ASN A 110 5.88 -8.92 -11.13
N PHE A 111 5.32 -9.50 -10.06
CA PHE A 111 5.13 -8.80 -8.79
C PHE A 111 6.45 -8.49 -8.09
N GLU A 112 6.59 -7.26 -7.63
CA GLU A 112 7.75 -6.73 -6.91
C GLU A 112 7.26 -5.80 -5.80
N LYS A 113 7.98 -5.79 -4.69
CA LYS A 113 7.81 -4.82 -3.61
C LYS A 113 9.00 -3.87 -3.60
N TRP A 114 8.74 -2.57 -3.59
CA TRP A 114 9.78 -1.54 -3.68
C TRP A 114 10.08 -0.88 -2.33
N ASN A 115 9.07 -0.71 -1.49
CA ASN A 115 9.23 -0.27 -0.11
C ASN A 115 8.10 -0.81 0.77
N SER A 116 8.20 -0.55 2.08
CA SER A 116 7.14 -0.84 3.04
C SER A 116 6.75 0.38 3.87
N ASN A 117 5.61 0.27 4.56
CA ASN A 117 5.15 1.29 5.50
C ASN A 117 6.00 1.41 6.78
N SER A 118 6.95 0.49 7.01
CA SER A 118 7.95 0.59 8.08
C SER A 118 9.25 1.26 7.62
N GLY A 119 9.40 1.61 6.35
CA GLY A 119 10.62 2.23 5.80
C GLY A 119 11.65 1.26 5.24
N TRP A 120 11.30 -0.03 5.06
CA TRP A 120 12.15 -0.93 4.27
C TRP A 120 12.20 -0.48 2.82
N VAL A 121 13.37 -0.64 2.17
CA VAL A 121 13.61 -0.27 0.77
C VAL A 121 14.25 -1.45 0.05
N ASN A 122 13.73 -1.77 -1.14
CA ASN A 122 14.38 -2.73 -2.03
C ASN A 122 15.61 -2.09 -2.69
N THR A 123 16.80 -2.44 -2.21
CA THR A 123 18.09 -1.91 -2.70
C THR A 123 18.57 -2.58 -4.00
N THR A 124 17.93 -3.66 -4.44
CA THR A 124 18.36 -4.45 -5.61
C THR A 124 17.63 -4.06 -6.91
N GLY A 125 16.52 -3.30 -6.81
CA GLY A 125 15.68 -2.95 -7.96
C GLY A 125 16.23 -1.86 -8.89
N GLY A 126 17.41 -1.29 -8.60
CA GLY A 126 18.08 -0.27 -9.42
C GLY A 126 17.19 0.95 -9.71
N VAL A 127 17.26 1.49 -10.93
CA VAL A 127 16.52 2.69 -11.35
C VAL A 127 15.00 2.58 -11.19
N TRP A 128 14.44 1.37 -11.29
CA TRP A 128 13.01 1.14 -11.11
C TRP A 128 12.61 1.34 -9.65
N SER A 129 13.39 0.78 -8.72
CA SER A 129 13.21 1.03 -7.28
C SER A 129 13.44 2.51 -6.94
N GLU A 130 14.49 3.15 -7.47
CA GLU A 130 14.75 4.60 -7.27
C GLU A 130 13.53 5.45 -7.64
N SER A 131 12.85 5.13 -8.76
CA SER A 131 11.66 5.89 -9.19
C SER A 131 10.46 5.71 -8.26
N MET A 132 10.28 4.52 -7.68
CA MET A 132 9.23 4.27 -6.69
C MET A 132 9.54 4.96 -5.35
N GLN A 133 10.82 5.02 -4.95
CA GLN A 133 11.20 5.84 -3.79
C GLN A 133 10.95 7.34 -4.02
N ALA A 134 11.19 7.83 -5.24
CA ALA A 134 10.91 9.21 -5.60
C ALA A 134 9.41 9.52 -5.64
N LEU A 135 8.56 8.58 -6.09
CA LEU A 135 7.10 8.72 -5.99
C LEU A 135 6.64 8.86 -4.54
N CYS A 136 7.21 8.07 -3.62
CA CYS A 136 6.95 8.23 -2.18
C CYS A 136 7.35 9.63 -1.69
N HIS A 137 8.59 10.08 -1.95
CA HIS A 137 9.04 11.42 -1.55
C HIS A 137 8.18 12.54 -2.16
N PHE A 138 7.85 12.43 -3.45
CA PHE A 138 6.95 13.36 -4.13
C PHE A 138 5.60 13.48 -3.42
N SER A 139 5.00 12.37 -2.99
CA SER A 139 3.71 12.42 -2.29
C SER A 139 3.74 13.27 -1.01
N TYR A 140 4.86 13.24 -0.28
CA TYR A 140 5.09 14.08 0.89
C TYR A 140 5.27 15.55 0.52
N HIS A 141 6.04 15.81 -0.53
CA HIS A 141 6.21 17.17 -1.02
C HIS A 141 4.90 17.78 -1.55
N ASN A 142 4.19 17.05 -2.42
CA ASN A 142 2.95 17.49 -3.07
C ASN A 142 1.80 17.70 -2.08
N SER A 143 1.84 17.01 -0.94
CA SER A 143 0.88 17.17 0.15
C SER A 143 1.28 18.22 1.18
N TYR A 144 2.33 19.01 0.93
CA TYR A 144 2.88 19.99 1.89
C TYR A 144 3.36 19.38 3.21
N GLY A 145 3.68 18.08 3.22
CA GLY A 145 4.13 17.35 4.40
C GLY A 145 3.01 16.66 5.18
N GLU A 146 1.77 16.68 4.68
CA GLU A 146 0.61 16.12 5.38
C GLU A 146 0.51 14.58 5.32
N LEU A 147 1.03 13.97 4.25
CA LEU A 147 0.94 12.51 4.06
C LEU A 147 2.11 11.95 3.25
N LEU A 148 2.32 10.64 3.36
CA LEU A 148 3.29 9.89 2.57
C LEU A 148 2.63 8.64 2.00
N LEU A 149 2.62 8.49 0.69
CA LEU A 149 2.32 7.24 -0.01
C LEU A 149 3.53 6.29 0.12
N CYS A 150 3.29 5.06 0.57
CA CYS A 150 4.30 4.01 0.72
C CYS A 150 3.69 2.61 0.56
N ASP A 151 4.43 1.59 0.95
CA ASP A 151 4.12 0.17 0.70
C ASP A 151 3.88 -0.11 -0.79
N LEU A 152 4.69 0.55 -1.64
CA LEU A 152 4.59 0.42 -3.08
C LEU A 152 4.97 -1.00 -3.50
N GLN A 153 3.99 -1.68 -4.08
CA GLN A 153 4.10 -3.04 -4.57
C GLN A 153 3.19 -3.26 -5.79
N GLY A 154 3.55 -4.24 -6.62
CA GLY A 154 2.79 -4.59 -7.81
C GLY A 154 3.68 -5.01 -8.96
N GLY A 155 3.22 -4.81 -10.19
CA GLY A 155 3.86 -5.38 -11.38
C GLY A 155 4.77 -4.40 -12.10
N CYS A 156 5.97 -4.85 -12.45
CA CYS A 156 6.87 -4.13 -13.34
C CYS A 156 6.72 -4.66 -14.77
N TYR A 157 6.21 -3.83 -15.69
CA TYR A 157 6.06 -4.17 -17.11
C TYR A 157 7.03 -3.34 -17.96
N ARG A 158 7.14 -3.68 -19.25
CA ARG A 158 8.07 -3.03 -20.19
C ARG A 158 8.00 -1.50 -20.15
N ASP A 159 6.78 -0.95 -20.12
CA ASP A 159 6.53 0.50 -20.25
C ASP A 159 5.70 1.10 -19.11
N SER A 160 5.44 0.31 -18.06
CA SER A 160 4.61 0.76 -16.94
C SER A 160 4.84 0.01 -15.64
N PHE A 161 4.52 0.67 -14.54
CA PHE A 161 4.22 0.03 -13.26
C PHE A 161 2.71 -0.18 -13.16
N VAL A 162 2.30 -1.26 -12.47
CA VAL A 162 0.93 -1.40 -11.98
C VAL A 162 0.99 -1.61 -10.48
N LEU A 163 0.51 -0.64 -9.71
CA LEU A 163 0.50 -0.67 -8.25
C LEU A 163 -0.81 -1.26 -7.72
N THR A 164 -0.73 -1.89 -6.55
CA THR A 164 -1.89 -2.34 -5.77
C THR A 164 -1.60 -2.26 -4.27
N ASP A 165 -2.66 -2.31 -3.46
CA ASP A 165 -2.61 -2.26 -1.99
C ASP A 165 -1.66 -1.17 -1.44
N PRO A 166 -1.77 0.09 -1.87
CA PRO A 166 -0.94 1.16 -1.36
C PRO A 166 -1.26 1.46 0.11
N VAL A 167 -0.29 2.03 0.84
CA VAL A 167 -0.49 2.59 2.19
C VAL A 167 -0.28 4.09 2.16
N ILE A 168 -1.09 4.83 2.93
CA ILE A 168 -0.86 6.25 3.20
C ILE A 168 -0.58 6.41 4.69
N LEU A 169 0.58 6.99 5.00
CA LEU A 169 0.89 7.51 6.32
C LEU A 169 0.46 8.97 6.38
N SER A 170 -0.09 9.41 7.51
CA SER A 170 -0.52 10.80 7.68
C SER A 170 -0.01 11.42 8.99
N GLN A 171 -0.13 12.74 9.12
CA GLN A 171 0.23 13.43 10.37
C GLN A 171 -0.68 13.03 11.55
N THR A 172 -1.88 12.52 11.27
CA THR A 172 -2.83 12.02 12.28
C THR A 172 -2.97 10.50 12.14
N PRO A 173 -2.28 9.70 12.97
CA PRO A 173 -2.26 8.24 12.84
C PRO A 173 -3.65 7.62 12.72
N GLY A 174 -3.79 6.61 11.87
CA GLY A 174 -5.06 5.91 11.64
C GLY A 174 -6.06 6.62 10.71
N THR A 175 -5.77 7.83 10.21
CA THR A 175 -6.65 8.55 9.27
C THR A 175 -6.92 7.71 8.00
N TYR A 176 -5.90 6.99 7.53
CA TYR A 176 -5.97 6.11 6.37
C TYR A 176 -5.95 4.62 6.77
N GLY A 177 -6.64 4.27 7.86
CA GLY A 177 -6.79 2.89 8.30
C GLY A 177 -5.60 2.34 9.09
N LEU A 178 -5.62 1.04 9.36
CA LEU A 178 -4.72 0.38 10.34
C LEU A 178 -3.24 0.41 9.98
N THR A 179 -2.93 0.57 8.69
CA THR A 179 -1.55 0.63 8.19
C THR A 179 -0.95 2.04 8.27
N ASP A 180 -1.76 3.06 8.59
CA ASP A 180 -1.33 4.43 8.84
C ASP A 180 -0.68 4.54 10.23
N MET A 181 0.63 4.28 10.25
CA MET A 181 1.47 4.34 11.45
C MET A 181 1.92 5.78 11.83
N GLY A 182 1.39 6.80 11.14
CA GLY A 182 1.57 8.18 11.55
C GLY A 182 2.93 8.83 11.25
N PRO A 183 3.24 9.98 11.89
CA PRO A 183 4.41 10.78 11.59
C PRO A 183 5.75 10.11 11.92
N GLU A 184 5.78 9.19 12.89
CA GLU A 184 7.00 8.43 13.21
C GLU A 184 7.39 7.48 12.08
N ALA A 185 6.42 6.84 11.41
CA ALA A 185 6.69 6.03 10.24
C ALA A 185 7.10 6.89 9.02
N ILE A 186 6.57 8.12 8.90
CA ILE A 186 7.04 9.09 7.89
C ILE A 186 8.52 9.42 8.13
N LYS A 187 8.90 9.79 9.36
CA LYS A 187 10.30 10.04 9.73
C LYS A 187 11.16 8.81 9.44
N ASN A 188 10.68 7.62 9.77
CA ASN A 188 11.41 6.38 9.53
C ASN A 188 11.62 6.08 8.05
N PHE A 189 10.64 6.36 7.18
CA PHE A 189 10.84 6.32 5.73
C PHE A 189 11.98 7.25 5.31
N PHE A 190 11.95 8.52 5.73
CA PHE A 190 12.98 9.50 5.36
C PHE A 190 14.36 9.20 5.94
N LYS A 191 14.44 8.48 7.05
CA LYS A 191 15.71 7.99 7.60
C LYS A 191 16.42 7.01 6.65
N HIS A 192 15.65 6.16 5.97
CA HIS A 192 16.15 5.12 5.07
C HIS A 192 16.12 5.55 3.60
N HIS A 193 15.35 6.60 3.27
CA HIS A 193 15.30 7.19 1.95
C HIS A 193 16.63 7.86 1.59
N ARG A 194 17.11 7.59 0.38
CA ARG A 194 18.19 8.34 -0.25
C ARG A 194 17.66 8.91 -1.54
N CYS A 195 17.67 10.23 -1.67
CA CYS A 195 17.25 10.88 -2.91
C CYS A 195 18.10 10.35 -4.07
N GLY A 196 17.43 9.78 -5.06
CA GLY A 196 18.03 9.31 -6.31
C GLY A 196 17.81 10.32 -7.43
N ARG A 197 18.07 9.90 -8.67
CA ARG A 197 17.97 10.76 -9.87
C ARG A 197 16.55 11.31 -10.15
N PHE A 198 15.52 10.68 -9.58
CA PHE A 198 14.12 11.06 -9.78
C PHE A 198 13.57 11.94 -8.65
N CYS A 199 14.33 12.17 -7.58
CA CYS A 199 13.98 13.15 -6.57
C CYS A 199 14.41 14.55 -7.02
N VAL A 200 13.64 15.58 -6.68
CA VAL A 200 14.04 16.97 -6.87
C VAL A 200 14.62 17.51 -5.56
N TRP A 201 15.77 18.17 -5.65
CA TRP A 201 16.58 18.58 -4.50
C TRP A 201 15.85 19.48 -3.48
N ASN A 202 14.86 20.26 -3.92
CA ASN A 202 14.11 21.19 -3.08
C ASN A 202 12.78 20.61 -2.57
N TRP A 203 12.54 19.31 -2.76
CA TRP A 203 11.37 18.66 -2.20
C TRP A 203 11.42 18.65 -0.68
N ARG A 204 10.22 18.78 -0.08
CA ARG A 204 10.07 18.83 1.37
C ARG A 204 10.52 17.50 1.97
N THR A 205 11.16 17.59 3.11
CA THR A 205 11.44 16.47 4.02
C THR A 205 10.87 16.83 5.39
N PRO A 206 10.61 15.87 6.28
CA PRO A 206 10.35 16.19 7.67
C PRO A 206 11.53 16.96 8.26
N GLY A 207 11.30 17.64 9.38
CA GLY A 207 12.37 18.25 10.18
C GLY A 207 13.36 17.20 10.71
N VAL A 208 14.19 17.58 11.70
CA VAL A 208 15.21 16.69 12.29
C VAL A 208 14.66 15.28 12.52
N VAL A 209 15.28 14.30 11.86
CA VAL A 209 14.94 12.88 11.97
C VAL A 209 15.85 12.26 13.02
N ASP A 210 15.31 12.09 14.23
CA ASP A 210 15.99 11.42 15.33
C ASP A 210 16.28 9.93 15.00
N ALA A 211 16.88 9.20 15.94
CA ALA A 211 17.18 7.77 15.76
C ALA A 211 15.92 6.96 15.37
N PRO A 212 16.06 5.90 14.54
CA PRO A 212 14.91 5.15 14.04
C PRO A 212 14.12 4.53 15.19
N THR A 213 12.82 4.84 15.24
CA THR A 213 11.88 4.36 16.26
C THR A 213 11.18 3.06 15.85
N ILE A 214 11.24 2.68 14.57
CA ILE A 214 10.54 1.52 14.00
C ILE A 214 11.53 0.60 13.28
N ILE A 215 11.47 -0.70 13.59
CA ILE A 215 12.27 -1.71 12.91
C ILE A 215 11.77 -1.87 11.46
N VAL A 216 12.66 -1.69 10.49
CA VAL A 216 12.35 -1.88 9.08
C VAL A 216 12.07 -3.36 8.78
N GLN A 217 10.98 -3.61 8.08
CA GLN A 217 10.57 -4.93 7.61
C GLN A 217 9.98 -4.81 6.21
N GLU A 218 10.30 -5.74 5.32
CA GLU A 218 9.66 -5.80 3.98
C GLU A 218 8.14 -5.98 4.10
N GLY A 219 7.70 -6.67 5.16
CA GLY A 219 6.31 -7.07 5.36
C GLY A 219 5.97 -8.33 4.57
N THR A 220 4.68 -8.57 4.33
CA THR A 220 4.21 -9.75 3.60
C THR A 220 4.31 -9.51 2.09
N THR A 221 5.07 -10.35 1.40
CA THR A 221 5.05 -10.44 -0.06
C THR A 221 3.91 -11.36 -0.48
N MET A 222 3.09 -10.91 -1.42
CA MET A 222 2.17 -11.81 -2.12
C MET A 222 3.00 -12.88 -2.84
N ALA A 223 2.58 -14.15 -2.83
CA ALA A 223 3.37 -15.31 -3.26
C ALA A 223 4.19 -15.03 -4.53
N ARG A 224 5.47 -15.46 -4.53
CA ARG A 224 6.46 -15.22 -5.59
C ARG A 224 5.90 -15.59 -6.97
N LEU A 225 5.34 -14.61 -7.68
CA LEU A 225 5.00 -14.78 -9.08
C LEU A 225 6.30 -14.84 -9.88
N PRO A 226 6.37 -15.68 -10.93
CA PRO A 226 7.59 -15.84 -11.70
C PRO A 226 8.04 -14.50 -12.26
N THR A 227 9.25 -14.10 -11.89
CA THR A 227 9.94 -12.94 -12.44
C THR A 227 10.43 -13.28 -13.84
N ARG A 228 9.96 -12.58 -14.89
CA ARG A 228 10.57 -12.67 -16.22
C ARG A 228 11.23 -11.36 -16.63
N ALA A 229 12.42 -11.51 -17.21
CA ALA A 229 13.36 -10.44 -17.52
C ALA A 229 13.07 -9.79 -18.88
N SER A 230 12.33 -8.69 -18.91
CA SER A 230 12.51 -7.68 -19.98
C SER A 230 12.01 -6.32 -19.51
N ARG A 231 12.82 -5.61 -18.71
CA ARG A 231 12.56 -4.21 -18.35
C ARG A 231 13.03 -3.31 -19.50
N GLY A 232 12.21 -2.37 -19.94
CA GLY A 232 12.67 -1.29 -20.81
C GLY A 232 13.62 -0.34 -20.07
N ALA A 233 14.34 0.54 -20.77
CA ALA A 233 15.07 1.61 -20.11
C ALA A 233 14.09 2.62 -19.49
N LEU A 234 14.34 3.00 -18.23
CA LEU A 234 13.66 4.09 -17.53
C LEU A 234 14.55 5.34 -17.65
N THR A 235 14.04 6.41 -18.25
CA THR A 235 14.79 7.64 -18.47
C THR A 235 14.14 8.81 -17.74
N GLN A 236 14.98 9.67 -17.16
CA GLN A 236 14.57 10.95 -16.62
C GLN A 236 14.25 11.87 -17.80
N LEU A 237 13.02 12.38 -17.87
CA LEU A 237 12.71 13.50 -18.76
C LEU A 237 12.94 14.80 -17.95
N GLY A 238 13.39 15.85 -18.64
CA GLY A 238 13.86 17.09 -18.02
C GLY A 238 12.90 17.65 -16.96
N THR A 239 13.44 18.32 -15.95
CA THR A 239 12.70 18.92 -14.84
C THR A 239 11.71 19.97 -15.36
N ALA A 240 10.50 19.56 -15.71
CA ALA A 240 9.41 20.48 -15.92
C ALA A 240 9.05 21.11 -14.55
N PRO A 241 8.78 22.42 -14.48
CA PRO A 241 8.32 23.03 -13.25
C PRO A 241 7.02 22.34 -12.82
N ILE A 242 7.03 21.74 -11.63
CA ILE A 242 5.86 21.13 -11.01
C ILE A 242 4.82 22.24 -10.85
N PRO A 243 3.58 22.10 -11.38
CA PRO A 243 2.50 23.00 -11.04
C PRO A 243 2.21 22.85 -9.54
N VAL A 244 2.76 23.76 -8.74
CA VAL A 244 2.48 23.82 -7.30
C VAL A 244 1.02 24.22 -7.15
N ARG A 245 0.17 23.33 -6.61
CA ARG A 245 -1.19 23.70 -6.20
C ARG A 245 -1.10 24.76 -5.10
N GLN A 246 -1.26 26.03 -5.44
CA GLN A 246 -1.37 27.09 -4.44
C GLN A 246 -2.67 26.92 -3.64
N GLY A 247 -2.54 26.48 -2.39
CA GLY A 247 -3.65 26.44 -1.43
C GLY A 247 -3.56 25.26 -0.47
N PRO A 248 -3.93 25.45 0.82
CA PRO A 248 -4.07 24.34 1.74
C PRO A 248 -5.15 23.38 1.22
N MET A 249 -4.88 22.06 1.26
CA MET A 249 -5.96 21.10 1.11
C MET A 249 -6.91 21.31 2.28
N VAL A 250 -8.16 21.67 1.97
CA VAL A 250 -9.23 21.71 2.96
C VAL A 250 -9.29 20.33 3.61
N ALA A 251 -9.18 20.30 4.94
CA ALA A 251 -9.41 19.07 5.70
C ALA A 251 -10.74 18.44 5.28
N ALA A 252 -10.78 17.12 5.18
CA ALA A 252 -12.00 16.40 4.80
C ALA A 252 -13.19 16.90 5.64
N PRO A 253 -14.29 17.39 5.04
CA PRO A 253 -15.40 18.07 5.74
C PRO A 253 -16.12 17.26 6.82
N TRP A 254 -15.78 15.99 7.02
CA TRP A 254 -16.55 15.02 7.79
C TRP A 254 -15.95 14.74 9.19
N LEU A 255 -14.85 15.41 9.54
CA LEU A 255 -14.21 15.33 10.86
C LEU A 255 -15.00 16.00 12.00
N THR A 256 -16.14 16.65 11.70
CA THR A 256 -17.02 17.24 12.73
C THR A 256 -18.03 16.27 13.33
N ALA A 257 -18.18 15.04 12.81
CA ALA A 257 -19.22 14.11 13.27
C ALA A 257 -18.76 13.07 14.33
N ALA A 258 -17.48 13.02 14.69
CA ALA A 258 -16.97 11.99 15.62
C ALA A 258 -16.56 12.51 17.01
N ASN A 259 -16.85 13.78 17.33
CA ASN A 259 -16.43 14.38 18.61
C ASN A 259 -17.58 14.47 19.61
N HIS A 260 -18.22 13.34 19.92
CA HIS A 260 -18.90 13.16 21.20
C HIS A 260 -18.75 11.70 21.67
N GLY A 261 -17.87 11.51 22.65
CA GLY A 261 -17.99 10.43 23.61
C GLY A 261 -16.95 9.30 23.48
N SER A 262 -16.26 9.09 24.60
CA SER A 262 -15.49 7.91 25.00
C SER A 262 -14.03 7.80 24.53
N ARG A 263 -13.14 7.99 25.52
CA ARG A 263 -11.74 7.59 25.51
C ARG A 263 -11.64 6.07 25.27
N GLY A 264 -11.07 5.66 24.14
CA GLY A 264 -10.64 4.28 23.89
C GLY A 264 -9.21 4.03 24.42
N PRO A 265 -8.89 2.82 24.90
CA PRO A 265 -7.64 2.56 25.61
C PRO A 265 -6.45 2.38 24.66
N TYR A 266 -5.28 2.81 25.13
CA TYR A 266 -3.97 2.49 24.57
C TYR A 266 -3.79 0.96 24.50
N TYR A 267 -3.54 0.42 23.31
CA TYR A 267 -3.14 -0.98 23.16
C TYR A 267 -1.61 -1.10 23.28
N GLY A 268 -1.16 -1.61 24.42
CA GLY A 268 0.20 -2.10 24.61
C GLY A 268 0.43 -3.41 23.85
N LEU A 269 1.57 -3.51 23.19
CA LEU A 269 2.06 -4.73 22.52
C LEU A 269 2.35 -5.83 23.56
N PRO A 270 2.04 -7.12 23.30
CA PRO A 270 2.41 -8.19 24.20
C PRO A 270 3.91 -8.51 24.07
N THR A 271 4.65 -8.39 25.18
CA THR A 271 6.03 -8.85 25.30
C THR A 271 6.12 -10.37 25.32
N ARG A 272 7.08 -10.89 24.57
CA ARG A 272 7.45 -12.29 24.37
C ARG A 272 7.93 -12.92 25.69
N ALA A 273 7.24 -13.92 26.22
CA ALA A 273 7.72 -14.70 27.35
C ALA A 273 8.80 -15.70 26.92
N SER A 274 9.92 -15.67 27.63
CA SER A 274 11.08 -16.54 27.47
C SER A 274 10.85 -17.94 28.03
N ARG A 275 11.57 -18.89 27.43
CA ARG A 275 11.73 -20.32 27.75
C ARG A 275 11.97 -20.59 29.24
N ASN A 276 11.50 -21.76 29.71
CA ASN A 276 12.29 -22.58 30.64
C ASN A 276 12.01 -24.09 30.41
N PRO A 277 12.99 -24.98 30.64
CA PRO A 277 12.96 -26.37 30.15
C PRO A 277 12.43 -27.39 31.18
N LEU A 278 12.16 -28.58 30.65
CA LEU A 278 11.80 -29.84 31.31
C LEU A 278 12.65 -30.19 32.54
N SER A 279 12.00 -30.66 33.63
CA SER A 279 12.35 -31.94 34.27
C SER A 279 11.40 -32.36 35.41
N ARG A 280 10.91 -33.61 35.31
CA ARG A 280 10.64 -34.62 36.36
C ARG A 280 9.46 -34.46 37.35
N GLN A 281 8.49 -35.35 37.14
CA GLN A 281 7.63 -36.06 38.10
C GLN A 281 8.35 -36.53 39.40
N PRO A 282 7.66 -36.87 40.53
CA PRO A 282 6.49 -37.78 40.57
C PRO A 282 5.39 -37.59 41.64
N GLY A 283 4.23 -38.20 41.35
CA GLY A 283 3.41 -39.02 42.27
C GLY A 283 2.64 -38.36 43.42
N TRP A 284 1.33 -38.65 43.48
CA TRP A 284 0.60 -39.34 44.56
C TRP A 284 -0.86 -38.83 44.69
N TYR A 285 -1.78 -39.81 44.70
CA TYR A 285 -3.15 -39.87 45.24
C TYR A 285 -3.61 -38.64 46.06
N HIS A 286 -4.78 -38.06 45.84
CA HIS A 286 -6.13 -38.63 45.87
C HIS A 286 -7.11 -37.71 45.12
#